data_AF-A0A3N5EHI6-F1
#
_entry.id   AF-A0A3N5EHI6-F1
#
_cell.length_a   1.000
_cell.length_b   1.000
_cell.length_c   1.000
_cell.angle_alpha   90.00
_cell.angle_beta   90.00
_cell.angle_gamma   90.00
#
_symmetry.space_group_name_H-M   'P 1'
#
loop_
_entity.id
_entity.type
_entity.pdbx_description
1 polymer ?
#
loop_
_entity_poly.entity_id
_entity_poly.type
_entity_poly.pdbx_seq_one_letter_code
_entity_poly.pdbx_strand_id
1 'polypeptide(L)'
;MIHLSRVPLLLYSYLATEMLAPFFASFLIMNCVFFLVKLIPFLNFVLELNIGLTDFIRLFSYLFPNMFLYSIPMAAMIGITIGFSRLANDSEILALKASGISMYRILPPVVTIAALIALLTSYFSIVLIPVS
;
A
#
# COMPACT_ATOMS: atom_id res chain seq x y z
N MET A 1 -12.53 -27.61 -29.69
CA MET A 1 -13.26 -27.06 -28.52
C MET A 1 -12.29 -26.20 -27.72
N ILE A 2 -12.01 -24.99 -28.21
CA ILE A 2 -11.10 -24.02 -27.56
C ILE A 2 -12.00 -22.89 -27.09
N HIS A 3 -12.43 -22.93 -25.84
CA HIS A 3 -13.25 -21.86 -25.28
C HIS A 3 -12.33 -20.65 -25.10
N LEU A 4 -12.47 -19.69 -26.01
CA LEU A 4 -11.73 -18.43 -26.02
C LEU A 4 -11.74 -17.82 -24.61
N SER A 5 -10.60 -17.90 -23.94
CA SER A 5 -10.32 -17.17 -22.70
C SER A 5 -10.27 -15.68 -23.00
N ARG A 6 -11.44 -15.05 -23.17
CA ARG A 6 -11.52 -13.61 -23.05
C ARG A 6 -11.20 -13.28 -21.59
N VAL A 7 -10.09 -12.60 -21.39
CA VAL A 7 -9.72 -12.02 -20.10
C VAL A 7 -10.90 -11.16 -19.62
N PRO A 8 -11.50 -11.47 -18.46
CA PRO A 8 -12.60 -10.66 -17.94
C PRO A 8 -12.02 -9.36 -17.38
N LEU A 9 -11.69 -8.43 -18.29
CA LEU A 9 -11.10 -7.11 -17.99
C LEU A 9 -11.93 -6.33 -16.95
N LEU A 10 -13.26 -6.47 -17.01
CA LEU A 10 -14.17 -5.90 -16.02
C LEU A 10 -13.94 -6.46 -14.61
N LEU A 11 -13.80 -7.78 -14.47
CA LEU A 11 -13.53 -8.42 -13.18
C LEU A 11 -12.18 -7.98 -12.61
N TYR A 12 -11.14 -7.89 -13.46
CA TYR A 12 -9.81 -7.47 -13.03
C TYR A 12 -9.76 -6.00 -12.63
N SER A 13 -10.39 -5.12 -13.40
CA SER A 13 -10.49 -3.70 -13.04
C SER A 13 -11.29 -3.51 -11.75
N TYR A 14 -12.36 -4.29 -11.56
CA TYR A 14 -13.16 -4.25 -10.34
C TYR A 14 -12.35 -4.70 -9.11
N LEU A 15 -11.73 -5.89 -9.18
CA LEU A 15 -10.84 -6.42 -8.14
C LEU A 15 -9.72 -5.42 -7.80
N ALA A 16 -9.14 -4.78 -8.81
CA ALA A 16 -8.09 -3.79 -8.61
C ALA A 16 -8.59 -2.54 -7.88
N THR A 17 -9.74 -1.99 -8.27
CA THR A 17 -10.36 -0.86 -7.58
C THR A 17 -10.72 -1.20 -6.14
N GLU A 18 -11.24 -2.41 -5.92
CA GLU A 18 -11.65 -2.90 -4.60
C GLU A 18 -10.45 -3.07 -3.63
N MET A 19 -9.26 -3.32 -4.18
CA MET A 19 -8.00 -3.38 -3.42
C MET A 19 -7.32 -2.02 -3.28
N LEU A 20 -7.37 -1.17 -4.31
CA LEU A 20 -6.72 0.14 -4.32
C LEU A 20 -7.41 1.12 -3.36
N ALA A 21 -8.75 1.09 -3.26
CA ALA A 21 -9.48 1.95 -2.33
C ALA A 21 -9.03 1.79 -0.86
N PRO A 22 -9.05 0.57 -0.26
CA PRO A 22 -8.57 0.36 1.09
C PRO A 22 -7.04 0.50 1.22
N PHE A 23 -6.27 0.28 0.15
CA PHE A 23 -4.83 0.56 0.13
C PHE A 23 -4.56 2.05 0.38
N PHE A 24 -5.17 2.95 -0.40
CA PHE A 24 -4.96 4.40 -0.23
C PHE A 24 -5.46 4.90 1.12
N ALA A 25 -6.60 4.39 1.59
CA ALA A 25 -7.11 4.72 2.92
C ALA A 25 -6.11 4.29 4.02
N SER A 26 -5.61 3.06 3.94
CA SER A 26 -4.63 2.53 4.91
C SER A 26 -3.30 3.25 4.83
N PHE A 27 -2.86 3.63 3.63
CA PHE A 27 -1.64 4.39 3.41
C PHE A 27 -1.73 5.78 4.05
N LEU A 28 -2.85 6.48 3.90
CA LEU A 28 -3.07 7.79 4.52
C LEU A 28 -3.07 7.65 6.04
N ILE A 29 -3.81 6.67 6.58
CA ILE A 29 -3.86 6.40 8.03
C ILE A 29 -2.47 6.10 8.59
N MET A 30 -1.73 5.19 7.94
CA MET A 30 -0.37 4.84 8.38
C MET A 30 0.56 6.04 8.37
N ASN A 31 0.54 6.86 7.31
CA ASN A 31 1.35 8.08 7.27
C ASN A 31 0.98 9.06 8.41
N CYS A 32 -0.30 9.25 8.69
CA CYS A 32 -0.73 10.07 9.83
C CYS A 32 -0.23 9.51 11.17
N VAL A 33 -0.35 8.19 11.39
CA VAL A 33 0.12 7.53 12.61
C VAL A 33 1.62 7.69 12.76
N PHE A 34 2.40 7.38 11.72
CA PHE A 34 3.86 7.54 11.75
C PHE A 34 4.26 8.99 12.00
N PHE A 35 3.57 9.96 11.40
CA PHE A 35 3.79 11.38 11.62
C PHE A 35 3.62 11.77 13.09
N LEU A 36 2.51 11.36 13.71
CA LEU A 36 2.26 11.63 15.13
C LEU A 36 3.30 10.97 16.05
N VAL A 37 3.69 9.72 15.76
CA VAL A 37 4.69 8.98 16.55
C VAL A 37 6.07 9.64 16.46
N LYS A 38 6.45 10.13 15.27
CA LYS A 38 7.75 10.80 15.09
C LYS A 38 7.76 12.23 15.62
N LEU A 39 6.62 12.92 15.68
CA LEU A 39 6.55 14.34 16.06
C LEU A 39 7.08 14.63 17.48
N ILE A 40 6.72 13.80 18.48
CA ILE A 40 7.15 13.99 19.88
C ILE A 40 8.69 13.93 20.05
N PRO A 41 9.39 12.84 19.63
CA PRO A 41 10.84 12.79 19.76
C PRO A 41 11.54 13.84 18.90
N PHE A 42 10.92 14.25 17.79
CA PHE A 42 11.44 15.32 16.94
C PHE A 42 11.41 16.68 17.63
N LEU A 43 10.30 17.03 18.29
CA LEU A 43 10.18 18.28 19.06
C LEU A 43 11.19 18.32 20.21
N ASN A 44 11.41 17.21 20.91
CA ASN A 44 12.43 17.15 21.97
C ASN A 44 13.83 17.41 21.42
N PHE A 45 14.18 16.80 20.28
CA PHE A 45 15.46 17.05 19.61
C PHE A 45 15.65 18.54 19.25
N VAL A 46 14.60 19.21 18.78
CA VAL A 46 14.65 20.63 18.41
C VAL A 46 14.89 21.53 19.61
N LEU A 47 14.19 21.25 20.71
CA LEU A 47 14.28 22.02 21.95
C LEU A 47 15.62 21.84 22.65
N GLU A 48 16.18 20.63 22.67
CA GLU A 48 17.48 20.36 23.30
C GLU A 48 18.66 21.00 22.53
N LEU A 49 18.63 20.96 21.20
CA LEU A 49 19.76 21.40 20.37
C LEU A 49 19.68 22.87 19.93
N ASN A 50 18.63 23.62 20.30
CA ASN A 50 18.39 25.01 19.86
C ASN A 50 18.54 25.19 18.33
N ILE A 51 18.08 24.20 17.57
CA ILE A 51 18.24 24.16 16.11
C ILE A 51 17.28 25.17 15.46
N GLY A 52 17.77 25.92 14.49
CA GLY A 52 16.95 26.84 13.71
C GLY A 52 15.87 26.10 12.89
N LEU A 53 14.77 26.80 12.57
CA LEU A 53 13.67 26.28 11.75
C LEU A 53 14.13 25.67 10.41
N THR A 54 15.23 26.17 9.85
CA THR A 54 15.82 25.66 8.59
C THR A 54 16.36 24.24 8.73
N ASP A 55 17.08 23.96 9.81
CA ASP A 55 17.63 22.63 10.08
C ASP A 55 16.53 21.64 10.48
N PHE A 56 15.48 22.12 11.15
CA PHE A 56 14.28 21.34 11.44
C PHE A 56 13.62 20.79 10.18
N ILE A 57 13.38 21.63 9.18
CA ILE A 57 12.75 21.21 7.91
C ILE A 57 13.65 20.21 7.18
N ARG A 58 14.97 20.44 7.20
CA ARG A 58 15.95 19.57 6.55
C ARG A 58 16.00 18.19 7.19
N LEU A 59 16.03 18.13 8.53
CA LEU A 59 15.98 16.87 9.27
C LEU A 59 14.66 16.15 9.04
N PHE A 60 13.53 16.88 9.03
CA PHE A 60 12.22 16.29 8.77
C PHE A 60 12.14 15.68 7.37
N SER A 61 12.73 16.36 6.37
CA SER A 61 12.82 15.86 5.00
C SER A 61 13.65 14.58 4.87
N TYR A 62 14.62 14.32 5.75
CA TYR A 62 15.37 13.05 5.78
C TYR A 62 14.62 11.91 6.49
N LEU A 63 13.67 12.22 7.38
CA LEU A 63 12.82 11.21 8.03
C LEU A 63 11.67 10.74 7.13
N PHE A 64 11.15 11.63 6.29
CA PHE A 64 10.03 11.36 5.39
C PHE A 64 10.23 10.12 4.47
N PRO A 65 11.40 9.94 3.81
CA PRO A 65 11.71 8.73 3.03
C PRO A 65 11.60 7.44 3.83
N ASN A 66 12.13 7.46 5.05
CA ASN A 66 12.17 6.30 5.94
C ASN A 66 10.75 5.88 6.35
N MET A 67 9.81 6.82 6.47
CA MET A 67 8.42 6.52 6.81
C MET A 67 7.70 5.83 5.65
N PHE A 68 7.92 6.28 4.41
CA PHE A 68 7.33 5.65 3.23
C PHE A 68 7.84 4.21 3.01
N LEU A 69 9.08 3.93 3.37
CA LEU A 69 9.67 2.59 3.28
C LEU A 69 8.80 1.52 3.98
N TYR A 70 8.30 1.84 5.17
CA TYR A 70 7.47 0.93 5.96
C TYR A 70 5.97 1.10 5.68
N SER A 71 5.53 2.34 5.46
CA SER A 71 4.11 2.66 5.25
C SER A 71 3.53 2.00 3.99
N ILE A 72 4.30 1.97 2.88
CA ILE A 72 3.85 1.39 1.60
C ILE A 72 3.54 -0.12 1.72
N PRO A 73 4.49 -0.99 2.15
CA PRO A 73 4.21 -2.42 2.26
C PRO A 73 3.16 -2.74 3.34
N MET A 74 3.15 -2.01 4.46
CA MET A 74 2.11 -2.19 5.49
C MET A 74 0.71 -1.84 4.96
N ALA A 75 0.57 -0.72 4.25
CA ALA A 75 -0.70 -0.34 3.64
C ALA A 75 -1.15 -1.33 2.55
N ALA A 76 -0.21 -1.91 1.79
CA ALA A 76 -0.47 -2.93 0.80
C ALA A 76 -1.09 -4.19 1.41
N MET A 77 -0.52 -4.68 2.52
CA MET A 77 -1.05 -5.84 3.22
C MET A 77 -2.47 -5.58 3.71
N ILE A 78 -2.74 -4.41 4.30
CA ILE A 78 -4.07 -4.04 4.79
C ILE A 78 -5.05 -3.90 3.63
N GLY A 79 -4.68 -3.20 2.55
CA GLY A 79 -5.53 -3.00 1.38
C GLY A 79 -5.98 -4.31 0.74
N ILE A 80 -5.04 -5.24 0.54
CA ILE A 80 -5.34 -6.57 -0.01
C ILE A 80 -6.25 -7.35 0.96
N THR A 81 -5.94 -7.33 2.26
CA THR A 81 -6.72 -8.06 3.27
C THR A 81 -8.16 -7.55 3.36
N ILE A 82 -8.34 -6.23 3.41
CA ILE A 82 -9.68 -5.61 3.45
C ILE A 82 -10.42 -5.87 2.13
N GLY A 83 -9.76 -5.74 0.98
CA GLY A 83 -10.37 -6.04 -0.32
C GLY A 83 -10.90 -7.48 -0.39
N PHE A 84 -10.08 -8.46 0.00
CA PHE A 84 -10.54 -9.86 0.07
C PHE A 84 -11.63 -10.07 1.12
N SER A 85 -11.55 -9.40 2.27
CA SER A 85 -12.58 -9.47 3.30
C SER A 85 -13.93 -8.96 2.79
N ARG A 86 -13.97 -7.87 2.02
CA ARG A 86 -15.21 -7.35 1.41
C ARG A 86 -15.79 -8.34 0.40
N LEU A 87 -14.98 -8.81 -0.54
CA LEU A 87 -15.39 -9.82 -1.54
C LEU A 87 -15.91 -11.12 -0.91
N ALA A 88 -15.36 -11.50 0.26
CA ALA A 88 -15.82 -12.66 1.02
C ALA A 88 -17.15 -12.38 1.75
N ASN A 89 -17.28 -11.22 2.40
CA ASN A 89 -18.51 -10.82 3.11
C ASN A 89 -19.69 -10.65 2.16
N ASP A 90 -19.47 -10.06 0.99
CA ASP A 90 -20.49 -9.87 -0.04
C ASP A 90 -20.80 -11.17 -0.82
N SER A 91 -20.22 -12.30 -0.39
CA SER A 91 -20.37 -13.61 -1.02
C SER A 91 -19.98 -13.66 -2.51
N GLU A 92 -19.24 -12.66 -3.00
CA GLU A 92 -18.80 -12.59 -4.39
C GLU A 92 -17.82 -13.71 -4.72
N ILE A 93 -16.93 -14.05 -3.79
CA ILE A 93 -16.03 -15.21 -3.92
C ILE A 93 -16.82 -16.52 -4.13
N LEU A 94 -17.92 -16.67 -3.39
CA LEU A 94 -18.81 -17.84 -3.48
C LEU A 94 -19.57 -17.85 -4.81
N ALA A 95 -20.07 -16.70 -5.28
CA ALA A 95 -20.74 -16.54 -6.57
C ALA A 95 -19.81 -16.83 -7.75
N LEU A 96 -18.56 -16.36 -7.70
CA LEU A 96 -17.53 -16.66 -8.71
C LEU A 96 -17.23 -18.17 -8.75
N LYS A 97 -17.15 -18.82 -7.58
CA LYS A 97 -16.94 -20.27 -7.51
C LYS A 97 -18.15 -21.07 -8.04
N ALA A 98 -19.37 -20.63 -7.74
CA ALA A 98 -20.61 -21.26 -8.23
C ALA A 98 -20.80 -21.12 -9.75
N SER A 99 -20.30 -20.03 -10.34
CA SER A 99 -20.26 -19.82 -11.80
C SER A 99 -19.13 -20.58 -12.52
N GLY A 100 -18.37 -21.41 -11.81
CA GLY A 100 -17.29 -22.22 -12.37
C GLY A 100 -16.00 -21.45 -12.63
N ILE A 101 -15.88 -20.22 -12.11
CA ILE A 101 -14.63 -19.45 -12.19
C ILE A 101 -13.69 -19.96 -11.11
N SER A 102 -12.56 -20.53 -11.56
CA SER A 102 -11.50 -20.98 -10.68
C SER A 102 -10.89 -19.82 -9.87
N MET A 103 -10.59 -20.08 -8.59
CA MET A 103 -9.95 -19.11 -7.69
C MET A 103 -8.59 -18.62 -8.22
N TYR A 104 -7.90 -19.45 -9.00
CA TYR A 104 -6.64 -19.09 -9.67
C TYR A 104 -6.78 -17.93 -10.65
N ARG A 105 -8.00 -17.63 -11.13
CA ARG A 105 -8.24 -16.49 -12.03
C ARG A 105 -8.30 -15.15 -11.29
N ILE A 106 -8.46 -15.17 -9.96
CA ILE A 106 -8.46 -13.97 -9.12
C ILE A 106 -7.02 -13.57 -8.72
N LEU A 107 -6.07 -14.52 -8.72
CA LEU A 107 -4.67 -14.27 -8.36
C LEU A 107 -3.95 -13.19 -9.22
N PRO A 108 -4.07 -13.19 -10.56
CA PRO A 108 -3.31 -12.29 -11.42
C PRO A 108 -3.42 -10.80 -11.05
N PRO A 109 -4.60 -10.19 -10.85
CA PRO A 109 -4.69 -8.78 -10.47
C PRO A 109 -3.99 -8.49 -9.12
N VAL A 110 -4.12 -9.39 -8.14
CA VAL A 110 -3.45 -9.24 -6.83
C VAL A 110 -1.94 -9.27 -6.96
N VAL A 111 -1.43 -10.24 -7.70
CA VAL A 111 0.02 -10.37 -7.93
C VAL A 111 0.56 -9.17 -8.71
N THR A 112 -0.19 -8.65 -9.69
CA THR A 112 0.24 -7.44 -10.40
C THR A 112 0.30 -6.21 -9.49
N ILE A 113 -0.69 -6.03 -8.61
CA ILE A 113 -0.69 -4.92 -7.63
C ILE A 113 0.45 -5.10 -6.62
N ALA A 114 0.63 -6.30 -6.07
CA ALA A 114 1.71 -6.61 -5.14
C ALA A 114 3.09 -6.40 -5.79
N ALA A 115 3.27 -6.80 -7.04
CA ALA A 115 4.51 -6.59 -7.79
C ALA A 115 4.78 -5.10 -8.06
N LEU A 116 3.75 -4.33 -8.44
CA LEU A 116 3.87 -2.88 -8.63
C LEU A 116 4.26 -2.18 -7.32
N ILE A 117 3.61 -2.54 -6.22
CA ILE A 117 3.94 -2.00 -4.89
C ILE A 117 5.36 -2.41 -4.48
N ALA A 118 5.76 -3.66 -4.69
CA ALA A 118 7.10 -4.14 -4.36
C ALA A 118 8.18 -3.41 -5.19
N LEU A 119 7.95 -3.18 -6.48
CA LEU A 119 8.84 -2.37 -7.32
C LEU A 119 8.91 -0.93 -6.83
N LEU A 120 7.79 -0.35 -6.42
CA LEU A 120 7.73 1.01 -5.90
C LEU A 120 8.49 1.10 -4.56
N THR A 121 8.26 0.18 -3.62
CA THR A 121 9.02 0.08 -2.37
C THR A 121 10.51 -0.16 -2.62
N SER A 122 10.86 -1.01 -3.58
CA SER A 122 12.25 -1.27 -3.96
C SER A 122 12.92 -0.02 -4.53
N TYR A 123 12.23 0.74 -5.38
CA TYR A 123 12.71 2.02 -5.89
C TYR A 123 12.94 3.03 -4.76
N PHE A 124 11.99 3.16 -3.84
CA PHE A 124 12.16 4.03 -2.66
C PHE A 124 13.33 3.57 -1.78
N SER A 125 13.49 2.26 -1.59
CA SER A 125 14.58 1.68 -0.80
C SER A 125 15.96 1.94 -1.44
N ILE A 126 16.11 1.67 -2.74
CA ILE A 126 17.39 1.77 -3.44
C ILE A 126 17.79 3.22 -3.68
N VAL A 127 16.83 4.10 -3.99
CA VAL A 127 17.14 5.48 -4.35
C VAL A 127 17.13 6.40 -3.14
N LEU A 128 16.19 6.29 -2.19
CA LEU A 128 16.08 7.27 -1.11
C LEU A 128 16.91 6.92 0.14
N ILE A 129 17.10 5.64 0.49
CA ILE A 129 17.92 5.26 1.66
C ILE A 129 19.37 5.77 1.56
N PRO A 130 20.09 5.64 0.42
CA PRO A 130 21.49 6.06 0.38
C PRO A 130 21.70 7.57 0.33
N VAL A 131 20.66 8.38 0.08
CA VAL A 131 20.74 9.86 0.06
C VAL A 131 20.30 10.50 1.38
N SER A 132 19.80 9.70 2.34
CA SER A 132 19.30 10.15 3.65
C SER A 132 20.38 10.13 4.72
#